data_AF-D7ICE6-F1
#
_entry.id   AF-D7ICE6-F1
#
_cell.length_a   1.000
_cell.length_b   1.000
_cell.length_c   1.000
_cell.angle_alpha   90.00
_cell.angle_beta   90.00
_cell.angle_gamma   90.00
#
_symmetry.space_group_name_H-M   'P 1'
#
loop_
_entity.id
_entity.type
_entity.pdbx_description
1 polymer ?
#
loop_
_entity_poly.entity_id
_entity_poly.type
_entity_poly.pdbx_seq_one_letter_code
_entity_poly.pdbx_strand_id
1 'polypeptide(L)'
;MERYIITLDEHGTLHVPDVSATAIWMNEPELMELFGVVALTLRAAIKAVYKSGILNPGEAERRVRQADGYGMDVLYGLPLVIALAFRLHTCGAKRLRERVIGKFTCHGGRNTARLFIFPVSPHWQMVRN
;
A
#
# COMPACT_ATOMS: atom_id res chain seq x y z
N MET A 1 -5.13 -16.91 11.11
CA MET A 1 -4.44 -16.84 9.80
C MET A 1 -3.07 -16.27 10.07
N GLU A 2 -2.03 -16.90 9.54
CA GLU A 2 -0.68 -16.33 9.59
C GLU A 2 -0.62 -15.12 8.64
N ARG A 3 -0.23 -13.95 9.17
CA ARG A 3 -0.08 -12.72 8.39
C ARG A 3 1.29 -12.11 8.65
N TYR A 4 1.83 -11.48 7.62
CA TYR A 4 3.09 -10.79 7.68
C TYR A 4 2.89 -9.29 7.49
N ILE A 5 3.71 -8.49 8.17
CA ILE A 5 3.64 -7.03 8.13
C ILE A 5 4.97 -6.45 7.65
N ILE A 6 4.91 -5.28 7.01
CA ILE A 6 6.09 -4.50 6.68
C ILE A 6 6.31 -3.51 7.81
N THR A 7 7.53 -3.43 8.34
CA THR A 7 7.88 -2.52 9.43
C THR A 7 8.97 -1.55 9.01
N LEU A 8 9.00 -0.42 9.70
CA LEU A 8 10.05 0.59 9.60
C LEU A 8 10.71 0.69 10.97
N ASP A 9 12.01 0.49 11.06
CA ASP A 9 12.73 0.66 12.33
C ASP A 9 12.87 2.15 12.70
N GLU A 10 13.34 2.40 13.92
CA GLU A 10 13.63 3.75 14.43
C GLU A 10 14.70 4.50 13.62
N HIS A 11 15.54 3.78 12.86
CA HIS A 11 16.56 4.33 11.98
C HIS A 11 16.04 4.61 10.56
N GLY A 12 14.77 4.32 10.28
CA GLY A 12 14.15 4.49 8.96
C GLY A 12 14.52 3.40 7.94
N THR A 13 14.97 2.23 8.40
CA THR A 13 15.20 1.01 7.63
C THR A 13 13.90 0.26 7.44
N LEU A 14 13.60 -0.10 6.19
CA LEU A 14 12.40 -0.86 5.84
C LEU A 14 12.67 -2.36 5.93
N HIS A 15 11.94 -3.04 6.80
CA HIS A 15 11.95 -4.50 6.90
C HIS A 15 10.75 -5.08 6.14
N VAL A 16 11.05 -5.74 5.03
CA VAL A 16 10.06 -6.46 4.23
C VAL A 16 10.29 -7.95 4.44
N PRO A 17 9.32 -8.71 4.97
CA PRO A 17 9.46 -10.14 5.19
C PRO A 17 9.65 -10.88 3.86
N ASP A 18 10.50 -11.90 3.87
CA ASP A 18 10.80 -12.72 2.68
C ASP A 18 9.74 -13.81 2.51
N VAL A 19 8.52 -13.38 2.17
CA VAL A 19 7.33 -14.22 2.03
C VAL A 19 6.57 -13.87 0.76
N SER A 20 5.62 -14.72 0.37
CA SER A 20 4.72 -14.43 -0.74
C SER A 20 3.98 -13.10 -0.50
N ALA A 21 3.86 -12.29 -1.55
CA ALA A 21 3.12 -11.04 -1.53
C ALA A 21 1.66 -11.19 -1.07
N THR A 22 1.06 -12.37 -1.27
CA THR A 22 -0.31 -12.70 -0.85
C THR A 22 -0.46 -12.97 0.66
N ALA A 23 0.66 -13.13 1.38
CA ALA A 23 0.69 -13.35 2.82
C ALA A 23 0.82 -12.05 3.63
N ILE A 24 1.08 -10.92 2.96
CA ILE A 24 1.21 -9.61 3.59
C ILE A 24 -0.17 -8.97 3.76
N TRP A 25 -0.55 -8.75 5.02
CA TRP A 25 -1.81 -8.13 5.41
C TRP A 25 -1.56 -7.21 6.60
N MET A 26 -1.94 -5.94 6.47
CA MET A 26 -1.72 -4.91 7.50
C MET A 26 -3.02 -4.25 7.93
N ASN A 27 -3.20 -3.96 9.21
CA ASN A 27 -4.36 -3.23 9.71
C ASN A 27 -4.13 -1.70 9.73
N GLU A 28 -5.17 -0.93 10.07
CA GLU A 28 -5.09 0.53 10.11
C GLU A 28 -3.94 1.07 10.99
N PRO A 29 -3.75 0.63 12.26
CA PRO A 29 -2.65 1.14 13.08
C PRO A 29 -1.26 0.75 12.55
N GLU A 30 -1.08 -0.46 12.02
CA GLU A 30 0.20 -0.90 11.40
C GLU A 30 0.54 -0.03 10.18
N LEU A 31 -0.46 0.35 9.37
CA LEU A 31 -0.25 1.28 8.25
C LEU A 31 0.07 2.70 8.72
N MET A 32 -0.58 3.17 9.78
CA MET A 32 -0.28 4.47 10.38
C MET A 32 1.16 4.54 10.85
N GLU A 33 1.64 3.49 11.51
CA GLU A 33 3.02 3.37 11.97
C GLU A 33 4.00 3.31 10.80
N LEU A 34 3.76 2.43 9.83
CA LEU A 34 4.62 2.28 8.64
C LEU A 34 4.78 3.61 7.87
N PHE A 35 3.69 4.36 7.70
CA PHE A 35 3.72 5.61 6.96
C PHE A 35 3.99 6.84 7.82
N GLY A 36 3.95 6.74 9.14
CA GLY A 36 4.05 7.88 10.05
C GLY A 36 2.94 8.91 9.83
N VAL A 37 1.70 8.45 9.64
CA VAL A 37 0.53 9.33 9.36
C VAL A 37 -0.56 9.14 10.40
N VAL A 38 -1.38 10.18 10.59
CA VAL A 38 -2.59 10.10 11.42
C VAL A 38 -3.73 9.38 10.68
N ALA A 39 -4.65 8.77 11.44
CA ALA A 39 -5.78 7.99 10.91
C ALA A 39 -6.60 8.75 9.85
N LEU A 40 -6.83 10.05 10.05
CA LEU A 40 -7.58 10.89 9.11
C LEU A 40 -6.91 10.97 7.73
N THR A 41 -5.59 11.16 7.72
CA THR A 41 -4.80 11.20 6.48
C THR A 41 -4.78 9.84 5.79
N LEU A 42 -4.63 8.76 6.56
CA LEU A 42 -4.66 7.41 6.03
C LEU A 42 -6.00 7.10 5.37
N ARG A 43 -7.12 7.35 6.06
CA ARG A 43 -8.48 7.14 5.54
C ARG A 43 -8.75 7.96 4.28
N ALA A 44 -8.30 9.22 4.25
CA ALA A 44 -8.41 10.07 3.07
C ALA A 44 -7.62 9.49 1.88
N ALA A 45 -6.39 9.01 2.12
CA ALA A 45 -5.56 8.39 1.10
C ALA A 45 -6.18 7.09 0.56
N ILE A 46 -6.67 6.22 1.45
CA ILE A 46 -7.36 4.96 1.08
C ILE A 46 -8.59 5.27 0.22
N LYS A 47 -9.47 6.17 0.67
CA LYS A 47 -10.66 6.59 -0.09
C LYS A 47 -10.28 7.10 -1.48
N ALA A 48 -9.21 7.85 -1.56
CA ALA A 48 -8.76 8.43 -2.81
C ALA A 48 -8.13 7.38 -3.75
N VAL A 49 -7.49 6.33 -3.21
CA VAL A 49 -7.05 5.15 -3.99
C VAL A 49 -8.27 4.42 -4.57
N TYR A 50 -9.29 4.14 -3.77
CA TYR A 50 -10.51 3.51 -4.30
C TYR A 50 -11.23 4.38 -5.32
N LYS A 51 -11.30 5.70 -5.09
CA LYS A 51 -11.88 6.64 -6.07
C LYS A 51 -11.12 6.66 -7.40
N SER A 52 -9.83 6.32 -7.41
CA SER A 52 -9.05 6.26 -8.65
C SER A 52 -9.36 5.04 -9.52
N GLY A 53 -10.10 4.05 -8.99
CA GLY A 53 -10.43 2.82 -9.72
C GLY A 53 -9.25 1.87 -9.94
N ILE A 54 -8.06 2.19 -9.40
CA ILE A 54 -6.86 1.34 -9.50
C ILE A 54 -7.04 0.02 -8.74
N LEU A 55 -7.89 0.01 -7.70
CA LEU A 55 -8.04 -1.13 -6.81
C LEU A 55 -9.52 -1.31 -6.43
N ASN A 56 -10.00 -2.55 -6.45
CA ASN A 56 -11.34 -2.90 -5.98
C ASN A 56 -11.31 -3.21 -4.48
N PRO A 57 -12.19 -2.62 -3.65
CA PRO A 57 -12.20 -2.86 -2.21
C PRO A 57 -12.32 -4.34 -1.83
N GLY A 58 -13.09 -5.14 -2.58
CA GLY A 58 -13.33 -6.56 -2.30
C GLY A 58 -12.10 -7.47 -2.46
N GLU A 59 -11.09 -7.04 -3.21
CA GLU A 59 -9.85 -7.81 -3.43
C GLU A 59 -8.71 -7.33 -2.53
N ALA A 60 -8.76 -6.06 -2.09
CA ALA A 60 -7.71 -5.41 -1.36
C ALA A 60 -7.96 -5.31 0.15
N GLU A 61 -9.20 -5.47 0.59
CA GLU A 61 -9.59 -5.49 1.99
C GLU A 61 -10.07 -6.87 2.40
N ARG A 62 -9.69 -7.31 3.59
CA ARG A 62 -10.23 -8.51 4.22
C ARG A 62 -10.86 -8.18 5.57
N ARG A 63 -12.16 -8.48 5.63
CA ARG A 63 -13.03 -8.66 6.80
C ARG A 63 -12.53 -9.73 7.77
N VAL A 64 -11.84 -9.45 8.87
CA VAL A 64 -11.48 -10.50 9.85
C VAL A 64 -12.10 -10.22 11.21
N ARG A 65 -12.68 -11.25 11.84
CA ARG A 65 -13.19 -11.11 13.20
C ARG A 65 -12.01 -10.99 14.17
N GLN A 66 -12.05 -10.00 15.05
CA GLN A 66 -11.04 -9.84 16.09
C GLN A 66 -11.05 -11.06 17.03
N ALA A 67 -9.88 -11.36 17.61
CA ALA A 67 -9.71 -12.50 18.51
C ALA A 67 -10.55 -12.38 19.79
N ASP A 68 -10.90 -11.15 20.18
CA ASP A 68 -11.81 -10.86 21.30
C ASP A 68 -13.28 -11.16 20.97
N GLY A 69 -13.62 -11.42 19.70
CA GLY A 69 -14.96 -11.77 19.26
C GLY A 69 -15.96 -10.61 19.18
N TYR A 70 -15.58 -9.41 19.65
CA TYR A 70 -16.45 -8.23 19.75
C TYR A 70 -16.28 -7.23 18.59
N GLY A 71 -15.20 -7.34 17.80
CA GLY A 71 -14.94 -6.44 16.67
C GLY A 71 -14.66 -7.13 15.34
N MET A 72 -14.70 -6.34 14.26
CA MET A 72 -14.19 -6.69 12.94
C MET A 72 -12.97 -5.82 12.65
N ASP A 73 -11.82 -6.44 12.41
CA ASP A 73 -10.62 -5.76 11.95
C ASP A 73 -10.60 -5.77 10.42
N VAL A 74 -10.19 -4.63 9.83
CA VAL A 74 -10.05 -4.50 8.38
C VAL A 74 -8.57 -4.64 8.04
N LEU A 75 -8.24 -5.67 7.28
CA LEU A 75 -6.88 -5.91 6.81
C LEU A 75 -6.72 -5.46 5.37
N TYR A 76 -5.61 -4.81 5.10
CA TYR A 76 -5.24 -4.28 3.80
C TYR A 76 -4.12 -5.13 3.21
N GLY A 77 -4.34 -5.61 1.99
CA GLY A 77 -3.34 -6.38 1.26
C GLY A 77 -2.23 -5.50 0.70
N LEU A 78 -1.10 -6.13 0.35
CA LEU A 78 0.07 -5.47 -0.23
C LEU A 78 -0.25 -4.50 -1.39
N PRO A 79 -1.19 -4.78 -2.33
CA PRO A 79 -1.51 -3.84 -3.40
C PRO A 79 -1.96 -2.46 -2.90
N LEU A 80 -2.75 -2.40 -1.82
CA LEU A 80 -3.16 -1.13 -1.23
C LEU A 80 -1.99 -0.45 -0.52
N VAL A 81 -1.16 -1.20 0.20
CA VAL A 81 0.04 -0.68 0.88
C VAL A 81 0.96 0.02 -0.14
N ILE A 82 1.20 -0.61 -1.30
CA ILE A 82 2.00 -0.04 -2.38
C ILE A 82 1.32 1.22 -2.94
N ALA A 83 0.02 1.17 -3.23
CA ALA A 83 -0.71 2.33 -3.75
C ALA A 83 -0.65 3.53 -2.80
N LEU A 84 -0.74 3.29 -1.48
CA LEU A 84 -0.57 4.33 -0.46
C LEU A 84 0.85 4.89 -0.45
N ALA A 85 1.88 4.06 -0.61
CA ALA A 85 3.27 4.52 -0.69
C ALA A 85 3.51 5.48 -1.86
N PHE A 86 2.81 5.29 -2.98
CA PHE A 86 2.85 6.21 -4.13
C PHE A 86 2.02 7.47 -3.95
N ARG A 87 1.06 7.47 -3.03
CA ARG A 87 0.19 8.61 -2.77
C ARG A 87 0.68 9.50 -1.63
N LEU A 88 1.34 8.91 -0.64
CA LEU A 88 1.81 9.62 0.55
C LEU A 88 3.24 10.15 0.34
N HIS A 89 3.50 11.33 0.90
CA HIS A 89 4.80 12.01 0.84
C HIS A 89 5.58 11.89 2.17
N THR A 90 5.49 10.75 2.84
CA THR A 90 6.20 10.50 4.10
C THR A 90 7.50 9.73 3.91
N CYS A 91 8.36 9.71 4.93
CA CYS A 91 9.63 8.97 4.91
C CYS A 91 9.39 7.47 4.69
N GLY A 92 8.45 6.86 5.43
CA GLY A 92 8.09 5.44 5.25
C GLY A 92 7.58 5.16 3.84
N ALA A 93 6.73 6.03 3.29
CA ALA A 93 6.24 5.92 1.91
C ALA A 93 7.37 6.04 0.87
N LYS A 94 8.34 6.93 1.11
CA LYS A 94 9.53 7.07 0.25
C LYS A 94 10.38 5.79 0.26
N ARG A 95 10.66 5.23 1.43
CA ARG A 95 11.44 3.98 1.57
C ARG A 95 10.76 2.81 0.88
N LEU A 96 9.45 2.67 1.06
CA LEU A 96 8.68 1.62 0.41
C LEU A 96 8.68 1.79 -1.12
N ARG A 97 8.54 3.02 -1.63
CA ARG A 97 8.68 3.30 -3.08
C ARG A 97 10.07 2.93 -3.61
N GLU A 98 11.14 3.34 -2.92
CA GLU A 98 12.52 3.01 -3.30
C GLU A 98 12.74 1.50 -3.32
N ARG A 99 12.19 0.76 -2.34
CA ARG A 99 12.27 -0.71 -2.30
C ARG A 99 11.52 -1.36 -3.46
N VAL A 100 10.31 -0.90 -3.75
CA VAL A 100 9.49 -1.41 -4.86
C VAL A 100 10.18 -1.16 -6.19
N ILE A 101 10.60 0.09 -6.46
CA ILE A 101 11.32 0.45 -7.68
C ILE A 101 12.64 -0.32 -7.78
N GLY A 102 13.39 -0.42 -6.67
CA GLY A 102 14.64 -1.17 -6.59
C GLY A 102 14.47 -2.61 -7.07
N LYS A 103 13.44 -3.31 -6.59
CA LYS A 103 13.12 -4.69 -7.01
C LYS A 103 12.88 -4.80 -8.52
N PHE A 104 12.30 -3.79 -9.18
CA PHE A 104 12.13 -3.78 -10.64
C PHE A 104 13.42 -3.43 -11.40
N THR A 105 14.27 -2.56 -10.83
CA THR A 105 15.50 -2.10 -11.51
C THR A 105 16.70 -3.05 -11.41
N CYS A 106 16.67 -4.01 -10.48
CA CYS A 106 17.79 -4.95 -10.28
C CYS A 106 17.82 -6.13 -11.27
N HIS A 107 16.86 -6.22 -12.20
CA HIS A 107 16.88 -7.20 -13.28
C HIS A 107 17.59 -6.62 -14.53
N GLY A 108 18.93 -6.63 -14.50
CA GLY A 108 19.80 -6.61 -15.68
C GLY A 108 19.66 -5.42 -16.65
N GLY A 109 20.48 -4.38 -16.44
CA GLY A 109 20.95 -3.50 -17.52
C GLY A 109 20.40 -2.08 -17.49
N ARG A 110 21.31 -1.13 -17.20
CA ARG A 110 21.31 0.32 -17.51
C ARG A 110 20.02 0.86 -18.17
N ASN A 111 18.92 0.88 -17.44
CA ASN A 111 17.73 1.63 -17.81
C ASN A 111 17.11 2.14 -16.52
N THR A 112 17.16 3.46 -16.31
CA THR A 112 16.37 4.13 -15.28
C THR A 112 14.91 3.94 -15.67
N ALA A 113 14.27 2.89 -15.15
CA ALA A 113 12.84 2.69 -15.30
C ALA A 113 12.12 3.88 -14.66
N ARG A 114 11.80 4.89 -15.46
CA ARG A 114 10.93 6.00 -15.07
C ARG A 114 9.51 5.44 -15.10
N LEU A 115 9.06 4.92 -13.95
CA LEU A 115 7.68 4.54 -13.77
C LEU A 115 6.84 5.84 -13.73
N PHE A 116 6.34 6.24 -14.89
CA PHE A 116 5.36 7.33 -15.00
C PHE A 116 4.01 6.79 -14.55
N ILE A 117 3.68 6.97 -13.27
CA ILE A 117 2.32 6.78 -12.78
C ILE A 117 1.53 8.02 -13.19
N PHE A 118 0.81 7.92 -14.31
CA PHE A 118 -0.16 8.95 -14.68
C PHE A 118 -1.27 8.98 -13.61
N PRO A 119 -1.61 10.15 -13.04
CA PRO A 119 -2.86 10.28 -12.32
C PRO A 119 -3.98 10.04 -13.34
N VAL A 120 -4.69 8.91 -13.22
CA VAL A 120 -5.95 8.70 -13.94
C VAL A 120 -6.85 9.89 -13.60
N SER A 121 -6.95 10.81 -14.55
CA SER A 121 -7.81 11.97 -14.44
C SER A 121 -9.24 11.49 -14.67
N PRO A 122 -10.21 11.80 -13.78
CA PRO A 122 -11.58 11.29 -13.88
C PRO A 122 -12.37 11.74 -15.11
N HIS A 123 -11.81 12.60 -15.98
CA HIS A 123 -12.54 13.22 -17.09
C HIS A 123 -12.63 12.35 -18.37
N TRP A 124 -12.06 11.15 -18.38
CA TRP A 124 -12.02 10.27 -19.56
C TRP A 124 -13.04 9.11 -19.56
N GLN A 125 -14.13 9.21 -18.78
CA GLN A 125 -15.21 8.20 -18.83
C GLN A 125 -16.35 8.49 -19.83
N MET A 126 -16.27 9.54 -20.66
CA MET A 126 -17.35 9.87 -21.63
C MET A 126 -17.06 9.54 -23.10
N VAL A 127 -16.19 8.57 -23.41
CA VAL A 127 -16.13 8.01 -24.77
C VAL A 127 -15.77 6.52 -24.71
N ARG A 128 -16.74 5.66 -24.41
CA ARG A 128 -16.80 4.30 -24.95
C ARG A 128 -18.27 3.97 -25.24
N ASN A 129 -18.50 3.78 -26.53
CA ASN A 129 -19.73 3.39 -27.20
C ASN A 129 -20.11 1.94 -26.84
#